data_AF-A0A8T7CL21-F1
#
_entry.id   AF-A0A8T7CL21-F1
#
_cell.length_a   1.000
_cell.length_b   1.000
_cell.length_c   1.000
_cell.angle_alpha   90.00
_cell.angle_beta   90.00
_cell.angle_gamma   90.00
#
_symmetry.space_group_name_H-M   'P 1'
#
loop_
_entity.id
_entity.type
_entity.pdbx_description
1 polymer ?
#
loop_
_entity_poly.entity_id
_entity_poly.type
_entity_poly.pdbx_seq_one_letter_code
_entity_poly.pdbx_strand_id
1 'polypeptide(L)'
;MTLKQRVEELLPNWEGWYPSLFEAARDLGVIRARPCPPSSLLLSNRHAGVTSAAMQAHREQWGGEGPGPNGRKRNKRKKRSR
;
A
#
# COMPACT_ATOMS: atom_id res chain seq x y z
N MET A 1 -4.97 14.47 -20.23
CA MET A 1 -4.25 13.35 -20.88
C MET A 1 -4.81 12.03 -20.36
N THR A 2 -5.69 11.41 -21.13
CA THR A 2 -6.26 10.08 -20.82
C THR A 2 -5.50 8.97 -21.56
N LEU A 3 -5.67 7.72 -21.14
CA LEU A 3 -5.08 6.57 -21.84
C LEU A 3 -5.54 6.49 -23.30
N LYS A 4 -6.85 6.71 -23.53
CA LYS A 4 -7.43 6.73 -24.88
C LYS A 4 -6.77 7.78 -25.76
N GLN A 5 -6.64 9.02 -25.27
CA GLN A 5 -5.99 10.11 -26.03
C GLN A 5 -4.57 9.74 -26.46
N ARG A 6 -3.78 9.16 -25.54
CA ARG A 6 -2.39 8.79 -25.82
C ARG A 6 -2.26 7.64 -26.80
N VAL A 7 -3.20 6.70 -26.79
CA VAL A 7 -3.26 5.62 -27.80
C VAL A 7 -3.69 6.18 -29.15
N GLU A 8 -4.68 7.07 -29.18
CA GLU A 8 -5.17 7.68 -30.42
C GLU A 8 -4.10 8.55 -31.12
N GLU A 9 -3.25 9.24 -30.36
CA GLU A 9 -2.11 9.99 -30.89
C GLU A 9 -1.04 9.09 -31.53
N LEU A 10 -0.86 7.87 -31.02
CA LEU A 10 0.14 6.92 -31.51
C LEU A 10 -0.39 6.05 -32.65
N LEU A 11 -1.65 5.62 -32.55
CA LEU A 11 -2.32 4.76 -33.51
C LEU A 11 -3.76 5.24 -33.70
N PRO A 12 -3.99 6.16 -34.66
CA PRO A 12 -5.33 6.59 -35.02
C PRO A 12 -6.17 5.41 -35.52
N ASN A 13 -7.45 5.37 -35.16
CA ASN A 13 -8.36 4.28 -35.53
C ASN A 13 -7.91 2.88 -35.06
N TRP A 14 -7.25 2.79 -33.91
CA TRP A 14 -6.82 1.52 -33.31
C TRP A 14 -7.97 0.51 -33.09
N GLU A 15 -9.21 0.99 -32.96
CA GLU A 15 -10.43 0.17 -32.79
C GLU A 15 -10.65 -0.82 -33.95
N GLY A 16 -10.07 -0.56 -35.13
CA GLY A 16 -10.13 -1.50 -36.28
C GLY A 16 -9.13 -2.66 -36.20
N TRP A 17 -8.13 -2.57 -35.33
CA TRP A 17 -7.02 -3.53 -35.23
C TRP A 17 -7.03 -4.30 -33.92
N TYR A 18 -7.59 -3.71 -32.86
CA TYR A 18 -7.58 -4.27 -31.53
C TYR A 18 -9.00 -4.38 -30.93
N PRO A 19 -9.31 -5.48 -30.24
CA PRO A 19 -10.61 -5.68 -29.61
C PRO A 19 -10.80 -4.82 -28.35
N SER A 20 -9.72 -4.27 -27.77
CA SER A 20 -9.80 -3.39 -26.61
C SER A 20 -8.70 -2.32 -26.57
N LEU A 21 -9.00 -1.18 -25.93
CA LEU A 21 -8.04 -0.09 -25.72
C LEU A 21 -6.81 -0.57 -24.92
N PHE A 22 -7.01 -1.49 -23.99
CA PHE A 22 -5.94 -2.00 -23.13
C PHE A 22 -4.95 -2.86 -23.89
N GLU A 23 -5.41 -3.65 -24.86
CA GLU A 23 -4.52 -4.43 -25.72
C GLU A 23 -3.68 -3.52 -26.61
N ALA A 24 -4.29 -2.55 -27.28
CA ALA A 24 -3.58 -1.53 -28.04
C ALA A 24 -2.55 -0.79 -27.15
N ALA A 25 -2.96 -0.37 -25.95
CA ALA A 25 -2.08 0.31 -25.01
C ALA A 25 -0.92 -0.57 -24.51
N ARG A 26 -1.13 -1.88 -24.35
CA ARG A 26 -0.11 -2.84 -23.91
C ARG A 26 0.93 -3.03 -25.01
N ASP A 27 0.48 -3.26 -26.23
CA ASP A 27 1.34 -3.55 -27.37
C ASP A 27 2.11 -2.29 -27.83
N LEU A 28 1.48 -1.12 -27.77
CA LEU A 28 2.16 0.18 -27.95
C LEU A 28 3.08 0.55 -26.76
N GLY A 29 3.06 -0.23 -25.68
CA GLY A 29 3.89 -0.01 -24.50
C GLY A 29 3.54 1.25 -23.71
N VAL A 30 2.33 1.79 -23.89
CA VAL A 30 1.77 2.94 -23.16
C VAL A 30 1.47 2.54 -21.72
N ILE A 31 0.96 1.33 -21.52
CA ILE A 31 0.85 0.70 -20.21
C ILE A 31 1.90 -0.41 -20.09
N ARG A 32 2.62 -0.39 -18.98
CA ARG A 32 3.56 -1.45 -18.62
C ARG A 32 3.36 -1.79 -17.17
N ALA A 33 3.32 -3.08 -16.86
CA ALA A 33 3.46 -3.52 -15.49
C ALA A 33 4.86 -3.14 -15.01
N ARG A 34 4.96 -2.37 -13.93
CA ARG A 34 6.24 -2.18 -13.25
C ARG A 34 6.43 -3.32 -12.25
N PRO A 35 7.61 -3.95 -12.19
CA PRO A 35 7.91 -4.86 -11.11
C PRO A 35 7.85 -4.07 -9.80
N CYS A 36 6.96 -4.48 -8.89
CA CYS A 36 6.93 -3.92 -7.56
C CYS A 36 8.04 -4.57 -6.72
N PRO A 37 8.70 -3.83 -5.82
CA PRO A 37 9.62 -4.45 -4.88
C PRO A 37 8.87 -5.49 -4.05
N PRO A 38 9.48 -6.64 -3.72
CA PRO A 38 8.80 -7.73 -3.02
C PRO A 38 8.21 -7.29 -1.66
N SER A 39 8.84 -6.30 -1.02
CA SER A 39 8.34 -5.67 0.20
C SER A 39 6.97 -5.00 0.04
N SER A 40 6.59 -4.55 -1.16
CA SER A 40 5.28 -3.92 -1.44
C SER A 40 4.14 -4.94 -1.55
N LEU A 41 4.47 -6.22 -1.80
CA LEU A 41 3.51 -7.32 -1.81
C LEU A 41 3.24 -7.87 -0.40
N LEU A 42 4.13 -7.61 0.56
CA LEU A 42 3.96 -8.08 1.93
C LEU A 42 2.71 -7.45 2.55
N LEU A 43 1.77 -8.30 2.95
CA LEU A 43 0.50 -7.90 3.55
C LEU A 43 0.71 -7.00 4.78
N SER A 44 1.75 -7.29 5.58
CA SER A 44 2.16 -6.49 6.73
C SER A 44 2.48 -5.04 6.36
N ASN A 45 3.16 -4.82 5.23
CA ASN A 45 3.50 -3.48 4.77
C ASN A 45 2.29 -2.74 4.19
N ARG A 46 1.42 -3.45 3.45
CA ARG A 46 0.16 -2.86 2.95
C ARG A 46 -0.77 -2.43 4.08
N HIS A 47 -0.80 -3.19 5.17
CA HIS A 47 -1.70 -2.95 6.29
C HIS A 47 -1.03 -2.18 7.44
N ALA A 48 0.23 -1.75 7.31
CA ALA A 48 0.92 -0.98 8.34
C ALA A 48 0.19 0.33 8.69
N GLY A 49 -0.34 1.03 7.68
CA GLY A 49 -1.13 2.25 7.90
C GLY A 49 -2.45 1.97 8.62
N VAL A 50 -3.18 0.95 8.18
CA VAL A 50 -4.47 0.55 8.79
C VAL A 50 -4.28 0.10 10.23
N THR A 51 -3.25 -0.71 10.51
CA THR A 51 -2.94 -1.19 11.86
C THR A 51 -2.50 -0.05 12.77
N SER A 52 -1.69 0.89 12.28
CA SER A 52 -1.33 2.11 13.03
C SER A 52 -2.55 2.96 13.36
N ALA A 53 -3.43 3.20 12.39
CA ALA A 53 -4.67 3.95 12.59
C ALA A 53 -5.59 3.26 13.60
N ALA A 54 -5.74 1.93 13.50
CA ALA A 54 -6.52 1.14 14.45
C ALA A 54 -5.94 1.19 15.87
N MET A 55 -4.61 1.11 16.01
CA MET A 55 -3.93 1.26 17.30
C MET A 55 -4.11 2.65 17.90
N GLN A 56 -4.08 3.70 17.07
CA GLN A 56 -4.34 5.06 17.50
C GLN A 56 -5.78 5.25 17.95
N ALA A 57 -6.76 4.83 17.15
CA ALA A 57 -8.17 4.89 17.51
C ALA A 57 -8.48 4.09 18.78
N HIS A 58 -7.85 2.93 18.95
CA HIS A 58 -7.94 2.14 20.18
C HIS A 58 -7.41 2.91 21.40
N ARG A 59 -6.29 3.63 21.27
CA ARG A 59 -5.73 4.47 22.35
C ARG A 59 -6.66 5.62 22.71
N GLU A 60 -7.20 6.31 21.71
CA GLU A 60 -8.09 7.46 21.87
C GLU A 60 -9.42 7.07 22.52
N GLN A 61 -10.00 5.94 22.12
CA GLN A 61 -11.33 5.52 22.58
C GLN A 61 -11.31 4.80 23.92
N TRP A 62 -10.28 3.97 24.17
CA TRP A 62 -10.27 3.07 25.33
C TRP A 62 -9.19 3.38 26.35
N GLY A 63 -8.29 4.34 26.08
CA GLY A 63 -7.26 4.81 27.00
C GLY A 63 -6.28 3.72 27.41
N GLY A 64 -5.15 3.60 26.70
CA GLY A 64 -4.07 2.71 27.13
C GLY A 64 -2.95 2.60 26.11
N GLU A 65 -1.70 2.56 26.58
CA GLU A 65 -0.54 2.27 25.73
C GLU A 65 -0.60 0.79 25.33
N GLY A 66 -1.31 0.51 24.24
CA GLY A 66 -1.34 -0.82 23.64
C GLY A 66 0.09 -1.31 23.43
N PRO A 67 0.36 -2.62 23.61
CA PRO A 67 1.72 -3.15 23.58
C PRO A 67 2.35 -2.78 22.23
N GLY A 68 3.29 -1.83 22.26
CA GLY A 68 4.14 -1.59 21.11
C GLY A 68 4.85 -2.90 20.74
N PRO A 69 5.31 -3.05 19.48
CA PRO A 69 5.84 -4.33 18.97
C PRO A 69 7.08 -4.85 19.72
N ASN A 70 7.58 -4.14 20.73
CA ASN A 70 8.73 -4.51 21.55
C ASN A 70 8.56 -4.21 23.05
N GLY A 71 7.32 -4.25 23.58
CA GLY A 71 7.00 -3.90 24.97
C GLY A 71 7.53 -4.87 26.03
N ARG A 72 8.84 -4.84 26.33
CA ARG A 72 9.42 -5.45 27.53
C ARG A 72 8.87 -4.75 28.78
N LYS A 73 8.06 -5.47 29.57
CA LYS A 73 7.54 -5.02 30.87
C LYS A 73 8.68 -4.59 31.80
N ARG A 74 8.79 -3.30 32.09
CA ARG A 74 9.77 -2.75 33.04
C ARG A 74 9.32 -3.02 34.47
N ASN A 75 9.70 -4.16 35.03
CA ASN A 75 9.46 -4.48 36.44
C ASN A 75 10.25 -3.53 37.35
N LYS A 76 9.58 -2.50 37.91
CA LYS A 76 10.12 -1.67 39.00
C LYS A 76 10.12 -2.49 40.30
N ARG A 77 11.18 -3.26 40.55
CA ARG A 77 11.41 -3.94 41.82
C ARG A 77 12.00 -2.94 42.83
N LYS A 78 11.13 -2.25 43.57
CA LYS A 78 11.50 -1.32 44.65
C LYS A 78 11.92 -2.16 45.88
N LYS A 79 13.22 -2.44 46.04
CA LYS A 79 13.75 -3.00 47.30
C LYS A 79 13.73 -1.90 48.36
N ARG A 80 12.90 -2.10 49.39
CA ARG A 80 13.00 -1.38 50.68
C ARG A 80 14.31 -1.85 51.35
N SER A 81 15.20 -0.92 51.69
CA SER A 81 16.22 -1.16 52.71
C SER A 81 15.74 -0.45 53.97
N ARG A 82 15.73 -1.21 55.07
CA ARG A 82 15.73 -0.71 56.44
C ARG A 82 17.04 0.03 56.72
#